data_AF-A0A4Q6EP50-F1
#
_entry.id   AF-A0A4Q6EP50-F1
#
_cell.length_a   1.000
_cell.length_b   1.000
_cell.length_c   1.000
_cell.angle_alpha   90.00
_cell.angle_beta   90.00
_cell.angle_gamma   90.00
#
_symmetry.space_group_name_H-M   'P 1'
#
loop_
_entity.id
_entity.type
_entity.pdbx_description
1 polymer ?
#
loop_
_entity_poly.entity_id
_entity_poly.type
_entity_poly.pdbx_seq_one_letter_code
_entity_poly.pdbx_strand_id
1 'polypeptide(L)'
;MTIAEQVRAAAAGEHPRLIARMASGWLFLGDTQPLSGYCVLVADPVVGSLNALDEGARAIYLRDMGLVGDALLAGLGAARVNYEFWGNLDPTLHTHIVPRFSWEPASLRVLPPRQAYD
;
A
#
# COMPACT_ATOMS: atom_id res chain seq x y z
N MET A 1 -15.64 -0.60 1.62
CA MET A 1 -15.69 0.72 0.96
C MET A 1 -14.92 0.61 -0.34
N THR A 2 -15.47 1.10 -1.44
CA THR A 2 -14.72 1.26 -2.69
C THR A 2 -13.52 2.19 -2.48
N ILE A 3 -12.50 2.13 -3.35
CA ILE A 3 -11.37 3.06 -3.25
C ILE A 3 -11.81 4.52 -3.29
N ALA A 4 -12.78 4.87 -4.14
CA ALA A 4 -13.30 6.23 -4.21
C ALA A 4 -13.99 6.67 -2.90
N GLU A 5 -14.67 5.75 -2.20
CA GLU A 5 -15.25 6.02 -0.87
C GLU A 5 -14.16 6.22 0.18
N GLN A 6 -13.09 5.42 0.14
CA GLN A 6 -11.95 5.57 1.07
C GLN A 6 -11.28 6.94 0.91
N VAL A 7 -11.02 7.37 -0.33
CA VAL A 7 -10.45 8.69 -0.64
C VAL A 7 -11.34 9.81 -0.14
N ARG A 8 -12.67 9.74 -0.38
CA ARG A 8 -13.60 10.77 0.12
C ARG A 8 -13.62 10.84 1.65
N ALA A 9 -13.69 9.70 2.32
CA ALA A 9 -13.65 9.66 3.79
C ALA A 9 -12.31 10.17 4.34
N ALA A 10 -11.19 9.87 3.67
CA ALA A 10 -9.88 10.36 4.05
C ALA A 10 -9.78 11.88 3.90
N ALA A 11 -10.29 12.43 2.80
CA ALA A 11 -10.36 13.87 2.58
C ALA A 11 -11.25 14.60 3.59
N ALA A 12 -12.30 13.92 4.10
CA ALA A 12 -13.14 14.43 5.18
C ALA A 12 -12.52 14.27 6.59
N GLY A 13 -11.39 13.58 6.73
CA GLY A 13 -10.78 13.27 8.03
C GLY A 13 -11.51 12.17 8.81
N GLU A 14 -12.35 11.39 8.14
CA GLU A 14 -13.25 10.40 8.75
C GLU A 14 -12.75 8.96 8.57
N HIS A 15 -11.72 8.73 7.76
CA HIS A 15 -11.23 7.39 7.49
C HIS A 15 -10.39 6.85 8.68
N PRO A 16 -10.87 5.83 9.43
CA PRO A 16 -10.28 5.44 10.71
C PRO A 16 -8.89 4.80 10.58
N ARG A 17 -8.51 4.39 9.36
CA ARG A 17 -7.24 3.73 9.05
C ARG A 17 -6.31 4.61 8.22
N LEU A 18 -6.63 5.89 8.06
CA LEU A 18 -5.73 6.83 7.40
C LEU A 18 -4.44 6.97 8.22
N ILE A 19 -3.31 6.73 7.57
CA ILE A 19 -1.98 6.96 8.15
C ILE A 19 -1.51 8.37 7.77
N ALA A 20 -1.55 8.70 6.48
CA ALA A 20 -1.05 9.98 5.99
C ALA A 20 -1.63 10.37 4.62
N ARG A 21 -1.68 11.69 4.37
CA ARG A 21 -1.72 12.24 3.02
C ARG A 21 -0.29 12.27 2.47
N MET A 22 -0.04 11.51 1.42
CA MET A 22 1.22 11.48 0.68
C MET A 22 1.18 12.50 -0.47
N ALA A 23 2.28 12.73 -1.19
CA ALA A 23 2.24 13.64 -2.34
C ALA A 23 1.45 13.01 -3.51
N SER A 24 1.58 11.70 -3.71
CA SER A 24 0.91 10.96 -4.77
C SER A 24 -0.52 10.48 -4.45
N GLY A 25 -0.95 10.58 -3.19
CA GLY A 25 -2.16 9.90 -2.77
C GLY A 25 -2.37 9.76 -1.26
N TRP A 26 -3.09 8.73 -0.87
CA TRP A 26 -3.50 8.46 0.51
C TRP A 26 -2.93 7.12 0.97
N LEU A 27 -2.31 7.12 2.15
CA LEU A 27 -1.76 5.91 2.75
C LEU A 27 -2.70 5.42 3.85
N PHE A 28 -3.14 4.17 3.72
CA PHE A 28 -4.01 3.51 4.68
C PHE A 28 -3.33 2.31 5.32
N LEU A 29 -3.70 1.99 6.56
CA LEU A 29 -3.46 0.67 7.12
C LEU A 29 -4.40 -0.33 6.45
N GLY A 30 -3.88 -1.49 6.02
CA GLY A 30 -4.68 -2.55 5.41
C GLY A 30 -5.84 -3.01 6.30
N ASP A 31 -6.94 -3.47 5.68
CA ASP A 31 -8.18 -3.89 6.36
C ASP A 31 -7.91 -5.03 7.36
N THR A 32 -7.07 -5.96 6.94
CA THR A 32 -6.50 -7.01 7.78
C THR A 32 -5.05 -6.68 8.08
N GLN A 33 -4.49 -7.29 9.12
CA GLN A 33 -3.08 -7.14 9.50
C GLN A 33 -2.42 -8.50 9.76
N PRO A 34 -2.41 -9.42 8.79
CA PRO A 34 -1.74 -10.72 8.97
C PRO A 34 -0.25 -10.54 9.27
N LEU A 35 0.36 -9.53 8.64
CA LEU A 35 1.64 -8.97 9.02
C LEU A 35 1.41 -7.53 9.47
N SER A 36 1.88 -7.21 10.68
CA SER A 36 1.75 -5.87 11.25
C SER A 36 2.47 -4.85 10.38
N GLY A 37 1.78 -3.75 10.06
CA GLY A 37 2.29 -2.69 9.20
C GLY A 37 2.00 -2.86 7.72
N TYR A 38 1.14 -3.82 7.34
CA TYR A 38 0.62 -3.88 5.98
C TYR A 38 -0.17 -2.60 5.68
N CYS A 39 0.26 -1.89 4.64
CA CYS A 39 -0.34 -0.64 4.18
C CYS A 39 -0.87 -0.76 2.74
N VAL A 40 -1.80 0.13 2.40
CA VAL A 40 -2.27 0.33 1.04
C VAL A 40 -2.09 1.80 0.67
N LEU A 41 -1.25 2.08 -0.33
CA LEU A 41 -1.16 3.39 -0.95
C LEU A 41 -2.18 3.48 -2.08
N VAL A 42 -3.00 4.52 -2.09
CA VAL A 42 -4.04 4.76 -3.09
C VAL A 42 -3.72 6.06 -3.82
N ALA A 43 -3.69 6.03 -5.16
CA ALA A 43 -3.43 7.24 -5.95
C ALA A 43 -4.53 8.29 -5.82
N ASP A 44 -4.14 9.56 -5.80
CA ASP A 44 -5.03 10.72 -5.89
C ASP A 44 -4.45 11.75 -6.87
N PRO A 45 -5.04 11.94 -8.07
CA PRO A 45 -6.36 11.47 -8.48
C PRO A 45 -6.45 9.94 -8.63
N VAL A 46 -7.65 9.40 -8.44
CA VAL A 46 -7.93 7.98 -8.67
C VAL A 46 -7.81 7.69 -10.16
N VAL A 47 -6.79 6.92 -10.53
CA VAL A 47 -6.51 6.47 -11.90
C VAL A 47 -6.51 4.95 -11.96
N GLY A 48 -6.62 4.35 -13.16
CA GLY A 48 -6.74 2.89 -13.26
C GLY A 48 -5.43 2.11 -13.08
N SER A 49 -4.29 2.70 -13.38
CA SER A 49 -2.99 2.02 -13.33
C SER A 49 -1.83 2.99 -13.28
N LEU A 50 -0.63 2.48 -12.99
CA LEU A 50 0.61 3.25 -13.02
C LEU A 50 0.88 3.87 -14.40
N ASN A 51 0.41 3.20 -15.47
CA ASN A 51 0.57 3.64 -16.85
C ASN A 51 -0.35 4.82 -17.21
N ALA A 52 -1.42 5.04 -16.45
CA ALA A 52 -2.32 6.18 -16.65
C ALA A 52 -1.76 7.50 -16.09
N LEU A 53 -0.72 7.43 -15.24
CA LEU A 53 -0.01 8.61 -14.75
C LEU A 53 0.98 9.12 -15.81
N ASP A 54 1.12 10.44 -15.91
CA ASP A 54 2.24 11.07 -16.59
C ASP A 54 3.58 10.77 -15.87
N GLU A 55 4.69 11.14 -16.49
CA GLU A 55 6.02 10.84 -15.96
C GLU A 55 6.26 11.43 -14.56
N GLY A 56 5.82 12.67 -14.32
CA GLY A 56 6.00 13.35 -13.06
C GLY A 56 5.19 12.71 -11.94
N ALA A 57 3.90 12.50 -12.16
CA ALA A 57 3.01 11.86 -11.19
C ALA A 57 3.43 10.42 -10.91
N ARG A 58 3.89 9.69 -11.94
CA ARG A 58 4.42 8.32 -11.78
C ARG A 58 5.66 8.29 -10.91
N ALA A 59 6.59 9.22 -11.11
CA ALA A 59 7.80 9.32 -10.31
C ALA A 59 7.48 9.61 -8.83
N ILE A 60 6.54 10.52 -8.56
CA ILE A 60 6.09 10.83 -7.20
C ILE A 60 5.45 9.60 -6.55
N TYR A 61 4.58 8.88 -7.28
CA TYR A 61 3.93 7.67 -6.76
C TYR A 61 4.93 6.58 -6.37
N LEU A 62 5.89 6.28 -7.26
CA LEU A 62 6.93 5.29 -6.96
C LEU A 62 7.86 5.74 -5.82
N ARG A 63 8.14 7.04 -5.72
CA ARG A 63 8.92 7.59 -4.61
C ARG A 63 8.17 7.44 -3.28
N ASP A 64 6.89 7.77 -3.24
CA ASP A 64 6.08 7.66 -2.03
C ASP A 64 5.94 6.20 -1.59
N MET A 65 5.81 5.24 -2.52
CA MET A 65 5.92 3.81 -2.19
C MET A 65 7.22 3.47 -1.47
N GLY A 66 8.35 3.94 -2.01
CA GLY A 66 9.67 3.73 -1.41
C GLY A 66 9.78 4.31 -0.01
N LEU A 67 9.29 5.54 0.20
CA LEU A 67 9.28 6.18 1.52
C LEU A 67 8.47 5.40 2.56
N VAL A 68 7.32 4.85 2.15
CA VAL A 68 6.54 3.97 3.04
C VAL A 68 7.35 2.73 3.38
N GLY A 69 8.02 2.12 2.40
CA GLY A 69 8.90 0.98 2.64
C GLY A 69 10.03 1.28 3.62
N ASP A 70 10.71 2.41 3.45
CA ASP A 70 11.79 2.86 4.34
C ASP A 70 11.26 3.03 5.78
N ALA A 71 10.09 3.64 5.94
CA ALA A 71 9.44 3.81 7.23
C ALA A 71 9.08 2.46 7.86
N LEU A 72 8.59 1.48 7.08
CA LEU A 72 8.28 0.14 7.57
C LEU A 72 9.54 -0.64 7.98
N LEU A 73 10.62 -0.55 7.20
CA LEU A 73 11.90 -1.18 7.52
C LEU A 73 12.47 -0.61 8.82
N ALA A 74 12.52 0.72 8.94
CA ALA A 74 13.09 1.40 10.10
C ALA A 74 12.21 1.26 11.35
N GLY A 75 10.88 1.40 11.19
CA GLY A 75 9.94 1.45 12.29
C GLY A 75 9.55 0.09 12.87
N LEU A 76 9.56 -0.96 12.03
CA LEU A 76 9.09 -2.29 12.43
C LEU A 76 10.20 -3.35 12.44
N GLY A 77 11.41 -3.02 11.99
CA GLY A 77 12.49 -3.99 11.85
C GLY A 77 12.19 -5.06 10.80
N ALA A 78 11.43 -4.72 9.77
CA ALA A 78 11.15 -5.61 8.66
C ALA A 78 12.45 -5.98 7.93
N ALA A 79 12.55 -7.24 7.49
CA ALA A 79 13.70 -7.75 6.74
C ALA A 79 13.69 -7.31 5.27
N ARG A 80 12.50 -7.06 4.71
CA ARG A 80 12.26 -6.49 3.37
C ARG A 80 10.81 -6.01 3.26
N VAL A 81 10.48 -5.38 2.14
CA VAL A 81 9.10 -4.98 1.81
C VAL A 81 8.70 -5.59 0.47
N ASN A 82 7.45 -6.04 0.36
CA ASN A 82 6.84 -6.44 -0.91
C ASN A 82 5.87 -5.36 -1.37
N TYR A 83 5.87 -5.10 -2.69
CA TYR A 83 5.03 -4.11 -3.34
C TYR A 83 4.21 -4.82 -4.41
N GLU A 84 2.89 -4.82 -4.29
CA GLU A 84 2.01 -5.54 -5.20
C GLU A 84 0.95 -4.61 -5.78
N PHE A 85 0.86 -4.61 -7.12
CA PHE A 85 -0.19 -3.97 -7.90
C PHE A 85 -1.06 -5.06 -8.52
N TRP A 86 -2.35 -5.10 -8.23
CA TRP A 86 -3.26 -6.08 -8.83
C TRP A 86 -4.29 -5.41 -9.72
N GLY A 87 -5.18 -4.61 -9.14
CA GLY A 87 -6.19 -3.85 -9.88
C GLY A 87 -7.23 -4.68 -10.66
N ASN A 88 -7.26 -6.02 -10.51
CA ASN A 88 -8.14 -6.87 -11.31
C ASN A 88 -9.61 -6.81 -10.89
N LEU A 89 -9.87 -6.68 -9.58
CA LEU A 89 -11.24 -6.62 -9.03
C LEU A 89 -11.72 -5.18 -8.81
N ASP A 90 -10.84 -4.33 -8.28
CA ASP A 90 -11.04 -2.88 -8.18
C ASP A 90 -10.02 -2.21 -9.12
N PRO A 91 -10.41 -1.76 -10.32
CA PRO A 91 -9.51 -1.27 -11.37
C PRO A 91 -9.06 0.16 -11.11
N THR A 92 -8.48 0.38 -9.94
CA THR A 92 -7.90 1.63 -9.49
C THR A 92 -6.45 1.41 -9.05
N LEU A 93 -5.59 2.40 -9.21
CA LEU A 93 -4.19 2.34 -8.84
C LEU A 93 -4.07 2.41 -7.33
N HIS A 94 -3.85 1.24 -6.75
CA HIS A 94 -3.46 1.08 -5.37
C HIS A 94 -2.33 0.06 -5.27
N THR A 95 -1.47 0.23 -4.27
CA THR A 95 -0.32 -0.62 -4.02
C THR A 95 -0.43 -1.20 -2.63
N HIS A 96 -0.40 -2.52 -2.55
CA HIS A 96 -0.22 -3.23 -1.29
C HIS A 96 1.27 -3.19 -0.93
N ILE A 97 1.59 -2.63 0.24
CA ILE A 97 2.95 -2.46 0.74
C ILE A 97 3.06 -3.28 2.03
N VAL A 98 3.72 -4.43 1.94
CA VAL A 98 3.72 -5.44 2.99
C VAL A 98 5.12 -5.61 3.57
N PRO A 99 5.37 -5.25 4.84
CA PRO A 99 6.62 -5.57 5.50
C PRO A 99 6.73 -7.09 5.70
N ARG A 100 7.91 -7.65 5.42
CA ARG A 100 8.22 -9.06 5.61
C ARG A 100 9.25 -9.22 6.72
N PHE A 101 9.12 -10.24 7.53
CA PHE A 101 9.91 -10.43 8.75
C PHE A 101 10.68 -11.75 8.74
N SER A 102 11.81 -11.79 9.44
CA SER A 102 12.63 -13.00 9.57
C SER A 102 11.95 -14.10 10.40
N TRP A 103 11.03 -13.73 11.29
CA TRP A 103 10.28 -14.64 12.15
C TRP A 103 9.14 -15.37 11.42
N GLU A 104 8.77 -14.95 10.20
CA GLU A 104 7.75 -15.63 9.41
C GLU A 104 8.13 -17.11 9.19
N PRO A 105 7.15 -18.05 9.26
CA PRO A 105 7.41 -19.44 8.93
C PRO A 105 8.08 -19.58 7.57
N ALA A 106 9.14 -20.40 7.47
CA ALA A 106 9.95 -20.49 6.25
C ALA A 106 9.14 -20.87 5.00
N SER A 107 8.10 -21.70 5.16
CA SER A 107 7.18 -22.09 4.08
C SER A 107 6.31 -20.94 3.57
N LEU A 108 5.96 -19.98 4.43
CA LEU A 108 5.15 -18.81 4.07
C LEU A 108 6.00 -17.66 3.54
N ARG A 109 7.23 -17.51 4.07
CA ARG A 109 8.15 -16.41 3.73
C ARG A 109 8.58 -16.40 2.26
N VAL A 110 8.50 -17.55 1.58
CA VAL A 110 8.85 -17.70 0.15
C VAL A 110 7.67 -17.42 -0.78
N LEU A 111 6.46 -17.29 -0.24
CA LEU A 111 5.24 -17.03 -1.02
C LEU A 111 4.94 -15.51 -1.08
N PRO A 112 4.24 -15.05 -2.12
CA PRO A 112 3.61 -13.74 -2.12
C PRO A 112 2.70 -13.58 -0.89
N PRO A 113 2.60 -12.39 -0.25
CA PRO A 113 1.77 -12.17 0.92
C PRO A 113 0.34 -12.69 0.76
N ARG A 114 -0.27 -12.41 -0.40
CA ARG A 114 -1.62 -12.91 -0.77
C ARG A 114 -1.76 -14.43 -0.69
N GLN A 115 -0.74 -15.18 -1.09
CA GLN A 115 -0.79 -16.64 -1.05
C GLN A 115 -0.43 -17.20 0.33
N ALA A 116 0.36 -16.45 1.10
CA ALA A 116 0.81 -16.86 2.42
C ALA A 116 -0.23 -16.63 3.52
N TYR A 117 -1.06 -15.59 3.39
CA TYR A 117 -1.84 -15.05 4.50
C TYR A 117 -3.31 -14.70 4.18
N ASP A 118 -3.78 -14.90 2.94
CA ASP A 118 -5.21 -14.80 2.61
C ASP A 118 -5.97 -16.11 2.86
#